data_AF-A0A1I4BR84-F1
#
_entry.id   AF-A0A1I4BR84-F1
#
_cell.length_a   1.000
_cell.length_b   1.000
_cell.length_c   1.000
_cell.angle_alpha   90.00
_cell.angle_beta   90.00
_cell.angle_gamma   90.00
#
_symmetry.space_group_name_H-M   'P 1'
#
loop_
_entity.id
_entity.type
_entity.pdbx_description
1 polymer ?
#
loop_
_entity_poly.entity_id
_entity_poly.type
_entity_poly.pdbx_seq_one_letter_code
_entity_poly.pdbx_strand_id
1 'polypeptide(L)'
;MWDSVRENWVALNEPLEGVLPFMYLDVRGLVTTGMGNLIDKSKPIPATPTDAQRDASHALAAEINWLTENGDTATFEQVADEWDAVKKRTDLADRGGGAFAPFTSLHIESDEIDRIVGDKLSSNERFLTNRSEFADFDSWPADAQFGLLSMAWALGAGFRFPHFQDAVAQRDWETAAEECVFGPHRGTIELRNAMDQQCFHNATTVDKQGLDPSVLIISSRG
;
A
#
# COMPACT_ATOMS: atom_id res chain seq x y z
N MET A 1 -13.53 0.67 -7.93
CA MET A 1 -12.50 -0.36 -8.22
C MET A 1 -13.19 -1.70 -8.41
N TRP A 2 -12.71 -2.53 -9.33
CA TRP A 2 -13.20 -3.90 -9.53
C TRP A 2 -12.79 -4.81 -8.37
N ASP A 3 -13.63 -5.80 -8.06
CA ASP A 3 -13.35 -6.78 -7.00
C ASP A 3 -12.08 -7.59 -7.28
N SER A 4 -11.82 -7.91 -8.56
CA SER A 4 -10.61 -8.62 -8.98
C SER A 4 -9.32 -7.92 -8.56
N VAL A 5 -9.30 -6.58 -8.53
CA VAL A 5 -8.16 -5.78 -8.04
C VAL A 5 -7.96 -6.02 -6.55
N ARG A 6 -9.03 -5.96 -5.76
CA ARG A 6 -8.98 -6.12 -4.31
C ARG A 6 -8.57 -7.54 -3.92
N GLU A 7 -9.18 -8.55 -4.54
CA GLU A 7 -8.96 -9.96 -4.24
C GLU A 7 -7.53 -10.43 -4.55
N ASN A 8 -6.88 -9.83 -5.55
CA ASN A 8 -5.53 -10.22 -5.96
C ASN A 8 -4.43 -9.29 -5.41
N TRP A 9 -4.80 -8.22 -4.69
CA TRP A 9 -3.85 -7.19 -4.28
C TRP A 9 -2.68 -7.74 -3.46
N VAL A 10 -3.00 -8.47 -2.39
CA VAL A 10 -2.01 -8.98 -1.45
C VAL A 10 -1.08 -9.97 -2.14
N ALA A 11 -1.63 -10.96 -2.85
CA ALA A 11 -0.83 -11.97 -3.55
C ALA A 11 0.13 -11.36 -4.59
N LEU A 12 -0.29 -10.31 -5.30
CA LEU A 12 0.53 -9.67 -6.32
C LEU A 12 1.58 -8.71 -5.74
N ASN A 13 1.30 -8.05 -4.61
CA ASN A 13 2.21 -7.08 -3.98
C ASN A 13 3.10 -7.68 -2.88
N GLU A 14 2.79 -8.86 -2.33
CA GLU A 14 3.62 -9.50 -1.29
C GLU A 14 5.10 -9.63 -1.70
N PRO A 15 5.46 -10.02 -2.94
CA PRO A 15 6.86 -10.07 -3.36
C PRO A 15 7.55 -8.69 -3.42
N LEU A 16 6.79 -7.59 -3.41
CA LEU A 16 7.29 -6.21 -3.50
C LEU A 16 7.46 -5.57 -2.12
N GLU A 17 6.50 -5.78 -1.21
CA GLU A 17 6.39 -5.09 0.07
C GLU A 17 6.72 -5.99 1.27
N GLY A 18 6.52 -7.30 1.14
CA GLY A 18 6.40 -8.21 2.27
C GLY A 18 5.09 -8.00 3.05
N VAL A 19 4.73 -8.98 3.88
CA VAL A 19 3.58 -8.90 4.79
C VAL A 19 4.07 -9.24 6.20
N LEU A 20 4.01 -8.25 7.10
CA LEU A 20 4.46 -8.41 8.48
C LEU A 20 3.27 -8.26 9.43
N PRO A 21 2.85 -9.33 10.14
CA PRO A 21 1.66 -9.30 10.98
C PRO A 21 1.88 -8.57 12.32
N PHE A 22 2.97 -7.83 12.48
CA PHE A 22 3.36 -7.15 13.72
C PHE A 22 3.84 -5.72 13.42
N MET A 23 3.88 -4.87 14.45
CA MET A 23 4.34 -3.49 14.31
C MET A 23 5.86 -3.42 14.03
N TYR A 24 6.27 -2.59 13.09
CA TYR A 24 7.68 -2.36 12.77
C TYR A 24 7.93 -0.90 12.37
N LEU A 25 9.20 -0.47 12.33
CA LEU A 25 9.54 0.81 11.70
C LEU A 25 9.84 0.63 10.22
N ASP A 26 9.21 1.44 9.38
CA ASP A 26 9.62 1.60 7.99
C ASP A 26 11.00 2.28 7.88
N VAL A 27 11.52 2.37 6.66
CA VAL A 27 12.82 3.04 6.37
C VAL A 27 12.82 4.53 6.72
N ARG A 28 11.66 5.11 7.02
CA ARG A 28 11.48 6.49 7.45
C ARG A 28 11.39 6.62 8.97
N GLY A 29 11.42 5.52 9.72
CA GLY A 29 11.29 5.51 11.16
C GLY A 29 9.85 5.71 11.65
N LEU A 30 8.86 5.33 10.85
CA LEU A 30 7.44 5.38 11.19
C LEU A 30 6.88 3.99 11.52
N VAL A 31 6.05 3.91 12.57
CA VAL A 31 5.41 2.65 12.95
C VAL A 31 4.39 2.24 11.89
N THR A 32 4.54 1.01 11.42
CA THR A 32 3.88 0.40 10.26
C THR A 32 3.53 -1.05 10.58
N THR A 33 2.53 -1.63 9.91
CA THR A 33 2.18 -3.07 10.02
C THR A 33 1.65 -3.60 8.68
N GLY A 34 1.35 -4.88 8.58
CA GLY A 34 0.74 -5.51 7.41
C GLY A 34 1.63 -5.40 6.17
N MET A 35 1.10 -4.80 5.10
CA MET A 35 1.79 -4.59 3.83
C MET A 35 2.25 -3.13 3.67
N GLY A 36 2.92 -2.58 4.68
CA GLY A 36 3.30 -1.15 4.65
C GLY A 36 2.18 -0.21 5.08
N ASN A 37 1.21 -0.69 5.87
CA ASN A 37 0.12 0.11 6.41
C ASN A 37 0.63 1.00 7.56
N LEU A 38 0.86 2.28 7.26
CA LEU A 38 1.34 3.29 8.20
C LEU A 38 0.33 3.57 9.33
N ILE A 39 0.75 3.37 10.58
CA ILE A 39 -0.05 3.63 11.80
C ILE A 39 0.58 4.72 12.69
N ASP A 40 1.27 5.66 12.06
CA ASP A 40 2.07 6.68 12.72
C ASP A 40 1.81 8.08 12.12
N LYS A 41 1.60 9.08 12.99
CA LYS A 41 1.35 10.48 12.65
C LYS A 41 2.54 11.41 12.94
N SER A 42 3.68 10.86 13.37
CA SER A 42 4.92 11.60 13.68
C SER A 42 5.38 12.41 12.47
N LYS A 43 5.49 13.73 12.65
CA LYS A 43 6.02 14.66 11.63
C LYS A 43 6.76 15.83 12.30
N PRO A 44 7.86 16.36 11.72
CA PRO A 44 8.56 15.88 10.51
C PRO A 44 9.24 14.52 10.73
N ILE A 45 9.88 13.98 9.71
CA ILE A 45 10.42 12.61 9.71
C ILE A 45 11.91 12.64 9.39
N PRO A 46 12.77 11.92 10.13
CA PRO A 46 12.49 11.24 11.39
C PRO A 46 12.35 12.24 12.56
N ALA A 47 11.38 12.07 13.45
CA ALA A 47 11.27 12.85 14.68
C ALA A 47 10.64 12.05 15.82
N THR A 48 10.99 12.44 17.05
CA THR A 48 10.19 12.10 18.24
C THR A 48 8.84 12.78 18.11
N PRO A 49 7.71 12.04 18.20
CA PRO A 49 6.38 12.64 18.11
C PRO A 49 6.15 13.61 19.27
N THR A 50 5.36 14.65 19.03
CA THR A 50 4.72 15.40 20.13
C THR A 50 3.65 14.53 20.79
N ASP A 51 3.23 14.87 22.01
CA ASP A 51 2.16 14.12 22.71
C ASP A 51 0.89 14.01 21.85
N ALA A 52 0.48 15.09 21.19
CA ALA A 52 -0.68 15.07 20.29
C ALA A 52 -0.49 14.14 19.07
N GLN A 53 0.72 14.05 18.52
CA GLN A 53 1.01 13.13 17.41
C GLN A 53 1.06 11.68 17.89
N ARG A 54 1.60 11.44 19.09
CA ARG A 54 1.62 10.13 19.72
C ARG A 54 0.19 9.65 19.99
N ASP A 55 -0.65 10.47 20.62
CA ASP A 55 -2.06 10.15 20.89
C ASP A 55 -2.82 9.85 19.59
N ALA A 56 -2.60 10.64 18.54
CA ALA A 56 -3.20 10.39 17.23
C ALA A 56 -2.70 9.09 16.57
N SER A 57 -1.46 8.69 16.85
CA SER A 57 -0.89 7.43 16.35
C SER A 57 -1.44 6.24 17.12
N HIS A 58 -1.59 6.36 18.44
CA HIS A 58 -2.24 5.36 19.28
C HIS A 58 -3.69 5.13 18.89
N ALA A 59 -4.44 6.21 18.65
CA ALA A 59 -5.82 6.12 18.16
C ALA A 59 -5.89 5.38 16.83
N LEU A 60 -4.99 5.69 15.88
CA LEU A 60 -4.92 5.01 14.59
C LEU A 60 -4.53 3.53 14.72
N ALA A 61 -3.54 3.21 15.56
CA ALA A 61 -3.12 1.84 15.79
C ALA A 61 -4.23 1.00 16.43
N ALA A 62 -5.06 1.61 17.29
CA ALA A 62 -6.19 0.96 17.94
C ALA A 62 -7.41 0.73 17.03
N GLU A 63 -7.42 1.24 15.80
CA GLU A 63 -8.44 0.89 14.78
C GLU A 63 -8.23 -0.51 14.19
N ILE A 64 -7.11 -1.15 14.53
CA ILE A 64 -6.73 -2.48 14.04
C ILE A 64 -7.01 -3.51 15.14
N ASN A 65 -7.56 -4.67 14.76
CA ASN A 65 -7.85 -5.79 15.65
C ASN A 65 -6.57 -6.57 15.98
N TRP A 66 -5.77 -6.03 16.88
CA TRP A 66 -4.58 -6.69 17.41
C TRP A 66 -4.93 -7.84 18.34
N LEU A 67 -4.20 -8.94 18.22
CA LEU A 67 -4.29 -10.11 19.08
C LEU A 67 -3.00 -10.26 19.90
N THR A 68 -3.15 -10.65 21.16
CA THR A 68 -2.04 -11.09 22.01
C THR A 68 -1.57 -12.48 21.58
N GLU A 69 -0.40 -12.94 22.07
CA GLU A 69 0.10 -14.31 21.82
C GLU A 69 -0.91 -15.43 22.16
N ASN A 70 -1.85 -15.18 23.07
CA ASN A 70 -2.88 -16.15 23.45
C ASN A 70 -4.13 -16.12 22.54
N GLY A 71 -4.17 -15.23 21.56
CA GLY A 71 -5.30 -15.04 20.64
C GLY A 71 -6.41 -14.11 21.18
N ASP A 72 -6.23 -13.53 22.37
CA ASP A 72 -7.17 -12.54 22.91
C ASP A 72 -6.99 -11.19 22.23
N THR A 73 -8.09 -10.47 21.97
CA THR A 73 -8.04 -9.08 21.49
C THR A 73 -7.28 -8.19 22.47
N ALA A 74 -6.27 -7.49 21.96
CA ALA A 74 -5.45 -6.57 22.74
C ALA A 74 -6.26 -5.35 23.18
N THR A 75 -5.99 -4.85 24.39
CA THR A 75 -6.57 -3.60 24.87
C THR A 75 -5.90 -2.40 24.21
N PHE A 76 -6.56 -1.25 24.28
CA PHE A 76 -5.98 0.01 23.84
C PHE A 76 -4.61 0.29 24.47
N GLU A 77 -4.45 0.02 25.77
CA GLU A 77 -3.19 0.25 26.49
C GLU A 77 -2.07 -0.66 25.97
N GLN A 78 -2.36 -1.94 25.71
CA GLN A 78 -1.39 -2.87 25.12
C GLN A 78 -0.93 -2.42 23.72
N VAL A 79 -1.86 -1.97 22.88
CA VAL A 79 -1.56 -1.46 21.54
C VAL A 79 -0.71 -0.19 21.63
N ALA A 80 -1.05 0.73 22.53
CA ALA A 80 -0.30 1.97 22.75
C ALA A 80 1.12 1.71 23.26
N ASP A 81 1.28 0.78 24.20
CA ASP A 81 2.56 0.39 24.79
C ASP A 81 3.47 -0.29 23.74
N GLU A 82 2.92 -1.19 22.92
CA GLU A 82 3.69 -1.83 21.86
C GLU A 82 4.09 -0.85 20.77
N TRP A 83 3.19 0.06 20.38
CA TRP A 83 3.52 1.14 19.46
C TRP A 83 4.69 1.98 19.98
N ASP A 84 4.69 2.35 21.26
CA ASP A 84 5.78 3.12 21.87
C ASP A 84 7.09 2.33 21.92
N ALA A 85 7.01 1.04 22.24
CA ALA A 85 8.17 0.16 22.28
C ALA A 85 8.83 0.08 20.90
N VAL A 86 8.05 -0.16 19.85
CA VAL A 86 8.51 -0.19 18.46
C VAL A 86 9.05 1.17 18.04
N LYS A 87 8.35 2.27 18.36
CA LYS A 87 8.77 3.64 18.01
C LYS A 87 10.15 4.00 18.53
N LYS A 88 10.53 3.48 19.70
CA LYS A 88 11.85 3.73 20.34
C LYS A 88 12.99 2.94 19.69
N ARG A 89 12.70 1.89 18.90
CA ARG A 89 13.71 1.01 18.28
C ARG A 89 14.24 1.55 16.95
N THR A 90 14.62 2.82 16.93
CA THR A 90 15.24 3.46 15.75
C THR A 90 16.57 2.80 15.37
N ASP A 91 17.21 2.08 16.29
CA ASP A 91 18.39 1.24 16.05
C ASP A 91 18.14 0.06 15.07
N LEU A 92 16.87 -0.29 14.84
CA LEU A 92 16.46 -1.36 13.94
C LEU A 92 15.91 -0.88 12.59
N ALA A 93 15.63 0.41 12.41
CA ALA A 93 14.95 0.92 11.20
C ALA A 93 15.67 0.54 9.90
N ASP A 94 17.01 0.62 9.89
CA ASP A 94 17.83 0.27 8.72
C ASP A 94 18.00 -1.25 8.50
N ARG A 95 17.48 -2.09 9.40
CA ARG A 95 17.56 -3.56 9.32
C ARG A 95 16.34 -4.21 8.66
N GLY A 96 15.34 -3.40 8.28
CA GLY A 96 14.08 -3.85 7.71
C GLY A 96 13.09 -4.35 8.77
N GLY A 97 11.80 -4.38 8.40
CA GLY A 97 10.71 -4.65 9.33
C GLY A 97 10.80 -6.01 10.04
N GLY A 98 11.34 -7.03 9.37
CA GLY A 98 11.53 -8.36 9.98
C GLY A 98 12.42 -8.38 11.23
N ALA A 99 13.28 -7.37 11.43
CA ALA A 99 14.11 -7.23 12.63
C ALA A 99 13.30 -6.94 13.91
N PHE A 100 12.03 -6.53 13.78
CA PHE A 100 11.15 -6.19 14.89
C PHE A 100 10.41 -7.40 15.48
N ALA A 101 10.31 -8.52 14.75
CA ALA A 101 9.56 -9.70 15.19
C ALA A 101 9.90 -10.18 16.62
N PRO A 102 11.18 -10.20 17.06
CA PRO A 102 11.52 -10.62 18.42
C PRO A 102 11.16 -9.61 19.52
N PHE A 103 10.67 -8.42 19.14
CA PHE A 103 10.40 -7.29 20.03
C PHE A 103 8.93 -6.87 20.04
N THR A 104 8.07 -7.63 19.36
CA THR A 104 6.63 -7.46 19.31
C THR A 104 5.95 -8.68 19.91
N SER A 105 4.82 -8.45 20.56
CA SER A 105 3.99 -9.45 21.25
C SER A 105 2.56 -9.47 20.72
N LEU A 106 2.11 -8.40 20.06
CA LEU A 106 0.85 -8.33 19.37
C LEU A 106 1.03 -8.68 17.90
N HIS A 107 -0.01 -9.28 17.34
CA HIS A 107 -0.07 -9.59 15.92
C HIS A 107 -1.47 -9.37 15.35
N ILE A 108 -1.56 -9.38 14.03
CA ILE A 108 -2.82 -9.37 13.28
C ILE A 108 -2.91 -10.61 12.39
N GLU A 109 -4.13 -11.09 12.21
CA GLU A 109 -4.43 -12.22 11.33
C GLU A 109 -4.56 -11.78 9.87
N SER A 110 -4.55 -12.74 8.95
CA SER A 110 -4.59 -12.47 7.50
C SER A 110 -5.85 -11.73 7.06
N ASP A 111 -7.01 -12.00 7.67
CA ASP A 111 -8.27 -11.31 7.36
C ASP A 111 -8.22 -9.83 7.77
N GLU A 112 -7.57 -9.53 8.90
CA GLU A 112 -7.34 -8.16 9.35
C GLU A 112 -6.35 -7.42 8.45
N ILE A 113 -5.31 -8.11 7.96
CA ILE A 113 -4.39 -7.59 6.93
C ILE A 113 -5.16 -7.22 5.67
N ASP A 114 -5.99 -8.13 5.15
CA ASP A 114 -6.81 -7.90 3.97
C ASP A 114 -7.74 -6.69 4.16
N ARG A 115 -8.35 -6.57 5.35
CA ARG A 115 -9.21 -5.44 5.71
C ARG A 115 -8.46 -4.12 5.68
N ILE A 116 -7.34 -3.98 6.41
CA ILE A 116 -6.60 -2.71 6.49
C ILE A 116 -5.97 -2.32 5.14
N VAL A 117 -5.59 -3.30 4.32
CA VAL A 117 -5.16 -3.08 2.94
C VAL A 117 -6.33 -2.58 2.10
N GLY A 118 -7.49 -3.24 2.16
CA GLY A 118 -8.72 -2.83 1.47
C GLY A 118 -9.17 -1.42 1.83
N ASP A 119 -9.10 -1.04 3.11
CA ASP A 119 -9.42 0.31 3.59
C ASP A 119 -8.44 1.35 3.02
N LYS A 120 -7.14 1.02 2.98
CA LYS A 120 -6.12 1.90 2.40
C LYS A 120 -6.30 2.07 0.89
N LEU A 121 -6.63 1.01 0.16
CA LEU A 121 -6.95 1.08 -1.27
C LEU A 121 -8.17 1.95 -1.52
N SER A 122 -9.23 1.76 -0.74
CA SER A 122 -10.47 2.55 -0.85
C SER A 122 -10.23 4.03 -0.52
N SER A 123 -9.31 4.33 0.40
CA SER A 123 -8.88 5.69 0.70
C SER A 123 -8.09 6.32 -0.45
N ASN A 124 -7.14 5.57 -1.03
CA ASN A 124 -6.37 6.02 -2.19
C ASN A 124 -7.26 6.26 -3.40
N GLU A 125 -8.14 5.32 -3.73
CA GLU A 125 -9.15 5.44 -4.78
C GLU A 125 -9.98 6.71 -4.61
N ARG A 126 -10.57 6.93 -3.43
CA ARG A 126 -11.37 8.13 -3.15
C ARG A 126 -10.58 9.41 -3.35
N PHE A 127 -9.30 9.44 -2.98
CA PHE A 127 -8.46 10.60 -3.23
C PHE A 127 -8.21 10.80 -4.74
N LEU A 128 -7.91 9.72 -5.45
CA LEU A 128 -7.58 9.74 -6.87
C LEU A 128 -8.79 10.17 -7.71
N THR A 129 -9.97 9.61 -7.48
CA THR A 129 -11.19 9.93 -8.28
C THR A 129 -11.70 11.35 -8.10
N ASN A 130 -11.23 12.07 -7.07
CA ASN A 130 -11.44 13.52 -6.93
C ASN A 130 -10.51 14.37 -7.83
N ARG A 131 -9.59 13.74 -8.57
CA ARG A 131 -8.70 14.39 -9.54
C ARG A 131 -9.29 14.19 -10.94
N SER A 132 -9.35 15.25 -11.74
CA SER A 132 -10.00 15.24 -13.05
C SER A 132 -9.43 14.19 -14.00
N GLU A 133 -8.13 13.92 -13.91
CA GLU A 133 -7.42 12.97 -14.77
C GLU A 133 -7.83 11.52 -14.52
N PHE A 134 -8.45 11.25 -13.37
CA PHE A 134 -8.86 9.91 -12.93
C PHE A 134 -10.37 9.83 -12.68
N ALA A 135 -11.16 10.79 -13.18
CA ALA A 135 -12.59 10.87 -12.88
C ALA A 135 -13.38 9.64 -13.35
N ASP A 136 -12.95 9.01 -14.45
CA ASP A 136 -13.60 7.83 -15.04
C ASP A 136 -13.01 6.50 -14.57
N PHE A 137 -12.25 6.50 -13.46
CA PHE A 137 -11.53 5.33 -12.92
C PHE A 137 -12.37 4.06 -12.83
N ASP A 138 -13.64 4.17 -12.42
CA ASP A 138 -14.55 3.03 -12.28
C ASP A 138 -14.82 2.30 -13.62
N SER A 139 -14.61 2.97 -14.75
CA SER A 139 -14.76 2.41 -16.09
C SER A 139 -13.46 1.88 -16.72
N TRP A 140 -12.34 2.01 -16.01
CA TRP A 140 -11.04 1.54 -16.50
C TRP A 140 -10.95 0.02 -16.41
N PRO A 141 -10.13 -0.62 -17.26
CA PRO A 141 -9.76 -2.02 -17.08
C PRO A 141 -9.18 -2.27 -15.69
N ALA A 142 -9.44 -3.44 -15.10
CA ALA A 142 -8.93 -3.85 -13.80
C ALA A 142 -7.41 -3.72 -13.70
N ASP A 143 -6.69 -4.06 -14.76
CA ASP A 143 -5.23 -3.89 -14.81
C ASP A 143 -4.82 -2.41 -14.69
N ALA A 144 -5.49 -1.47 -15.40
CA ALA A 144 -5.18 -0.04 -15.26
C ALA A 144 -5.53 0.50 -13.86
N GLN A 145 -6.62 0.02 -13.26
CA GLN A 145 -6.95 0.36 -11.87
C GLN A 145 -5.88 -0.14 -10.89
N PHE A 146 -5.42 -1.38 -11.08
CA PHE A 146 -4.35 -1.97 -10.27
C PHE A 146 -3.05 -1.17 -10.39
N GLY A 147 -2.60 -0.86 -11.61
CA GLY A 147 -1.39 -0.08 -11.86
C GLY A 147 -1.45 1.30 -11.21
N LEU A 148 -2.57 2.02 -11.35
CA LEU A 148 -2.74 3.34 -10.70
C LEU A 148 -2.68 3.23 -9.17
N LEU A 149 -3.39 2.26 -8.59
CA LEU A 149 -3.40 2.05 -7.15
C LEU A 149 -2.02 1.63 -6.63
N SER A 150 -1.26 0.85 -7.41
CA SER A 150 0.11 0.43 -7.10
C SER A 150 1.06 1.62 -7.01
N MET A 151 0.99 2.54 -8.00
CA MET A 151 1.71 3.81 -7.93
C MET A 151 1.30 4.63 -6.70
N ALA A 152 0.01 4.72 -6.41
CA ALA A 152 -0.50 5.44 -5.24
C ALA A 152 -0.13 4.79 -3.90
N TRP A 153 0.11 3.48 -3.86
CA TRP A 153 0.62 2.77 -2.69
C TRP A 153 2.05 3.21 -2.39
N ALA A 154 2.93 3.17 -3.40
CA ALA A 154 4.35 3.49 -3.23
C ALA A 154 4.63 5.00 -3.07
N LEU A 155 3.94 5.85 -3.83
CA LEU A 155 4.21 7.30 -3.91
C LEU A 155 3.23 8.14 -3.09
N GLY A 156 2.17 7.52 -2.58
CA GLY A 156 0.99 8.22 -2.05
C GLY A 156 0.07 8.74 -3.16
N ALA A 157 -1.23 8.77 -2.90
CA ALA A 157 -2.26 9.16 -3.87
C ALA A 157 -2.13 10.62 -4.41
N GLY A 158 -1.31 11.45 -3.76
CA GLY A 158 -1.00 12.82 -4.15
C GLY A 158 0.13 12.98 -5.17
N PHE A 159 0.67 11.88 -5.73
CA PHE A 159 1.76 11.93 -6.71
C PHE A 159 1.45 12.83 -7.92
N ARG A 160 2.50 13.38 -8.54
CA ARG A 160 2.42 14.27 -9.71
C ARG A 160 3.33 13.77 -10.84
N PHE A 161 2.70 13.15 -11.83
CA PHE A 161 3.31 12.60 -13.04
C PHE A 161 2.48 13.12 -14.23
N PRO A 162 2.72 14.35 -14.70
CA PRO A 162 1.81 15.02 -15.64
C PRO A 162 1.58 14.23 -16.94
N HIS A 163 2.62 13.67 -17.54
CA HIS A 163 2.50 12.89 -18.78
C HIS A 163 1.70 11.60 -18.58
N PHE A 164 1.96 10.86 -17.50
CA PHE A 164 1.14 9.72 -17.10
C PHE A 164 -0.33 10.12 -16.88
N GLN A 165 -0.57 11.21 -16.15
CA GLN A 165 -1.90 11.73 -15.84
C GLN A 165 -2.66 12.10 -17.11
N ASP A 166 -2.02 12.80 -18.04
CA ASP A 166 -2.60 13.17 -19.33
C ASP A 166 -2.91 11.93 -20.18
N ALA A 167 -2.05 10.91 -20.14
CA ALA A 167 -2.24 9.66 -20.86
C ALA A 167 -3.45 8.88 -20.35
N VAL A 168 -3.54 8.63 -19.04
CA VAL A 168 -4.67 7.88 -18.47
C VAL A 168 -6.00 8.64 -18.58
N ALA A 169 -5.99 9.97 -18.53
CA ALA A 169 -7.18 10.79 -18.80
C ALA A 169 -7.72 10.60 -20.22
N GLN A 170 -6.85 10.26 -21.17
CA GLN A 170 -7.19 9.96 -22.56
C GLN A 170 -7.36 8.46 -22.82
N ARG A 171 -7.25 7.62 -21.79
CA ARG A 171 -7.18 6.14 -21.90
C ARG A 171 -6.06 5.67 -22.83
N ASP A 172 -4.99 6.45 -22.94
CA ASP A 172 -3.77 6.07 -23.64
C ASP A 172 -2.90 5.21 -22.73
N TRP A 173 -3.25 3.93 -22.64
CA TRP A 173 -2.59 2.98 -21.77
C TRP A 173 -1.16 2.63 -22.22
N GLU A 174 -0.84 2.77 -23.51
CA GLU A 174 0.53 2.55 -24.01
C GLU A 174 1.45 3.64 -23.48
N THR A 175 1.07 4.92 -23.60
CA THR A 175 1.85 6.02 -23.00
C THR A 175 1.86 5.94 -21.48
N ALA A 176 0.75 5.56 -20.84
CA ALA A 176 0.71 5.38 -19.39
C ALA A 176 1.70 4.32 -18.89
N ALA A 177 1.90 3.23 -19.64
CA ALA A 177 2.90 2.21 -19.33
C ALA A 177 4.34 2.74 -19.41
N GLU A 178 4.62 3.71 -20.28
CA GLU A 178 5.95 4.31 -20.38
C GLU A 178 6.20 5.33 -19.25
N GLU A 179 5.15 6.07 -18.88
CA GLU A 179 5.23 7.21 -17.95
C GLU A 179 4.98 6.83 -16.48
N CYS A 180 4.62 5.58 -16.16
CA CYS A 180 4.36 5.15 -14.78
C CYS A 180 5.62 4.86 -13.95
N VAL A 181 6.81 4.95 -14.55
CA VAL A 181 8.08 4.51 -13.93
C VAL A 181 8.63 5.54 -12.94
N PHE A 182 9.02 5.11 -11.75
CA PHE A 182 9.62 5.98 -10.73
C PHE A 182 10.89 5.40 -10.08
N GLY A 183 11.67 6.31 -9.49
CA GLY A 183 12.95 5.98 -8.85
C GLY A 183 12.85 5.71 -7.34
N PRO A 184 13.92 5.15 -6.74
CA PRO A 184 15.15 4.74 -7.40
C PRO A 184 14.98 3.41 -8.17
N HIS A 185 15.54 3.29 -9.37
CA HIS A 185 15.53 2.05 -10.15
C HIS A 185 16.52 1.03 -9.56
N ARG A 186 16.12 0.40 -8.46
CA ARG A 186 16.83 -0.74 -7.85
C ARG A 186 15.89 -1.52 -6.94
N GLY A 187 16.11 -2.82 -6.84
CA GLY A 187 15.40 -3.67 -5.87
C GLY A 187 13.91 -3.77 -6.17
N THR A 188 13.06 -3.71 -5.15
CA THR A 188 11.60 -3.90 -5.30
C THR A 188 10.94 -2.80 -6.14
N ILE A 189 11.54 -1.62 -6.27
CA ILE A 189 11.04 -0.55 -7.14
C ILE A 189 11.16 -0.93 -8.63
N GLU A 190 12.20 -1.65 -9.06
CA GLU A 190 12.30 -2.13 -10.45
C GLU A 190 11.21 -3.16 -10.75
N LEU A 191 10.96 -4.08 -9.81
CA LEU A 191 9.91 -5.09 -9.93
C LEU A 191 8.52 -4.43 -9.95
N ARG A 192 8.29 -3.43 -9.10
CA ARG A 192 7.04 -2.67 -9.06
C ARG A 192 6.82 -1.92 -10.35
N ASN A 193 7.82 -1.18 -10.86
CA ASN A 193 7.74 -0.52 -12.14
C ASN A 193 7.36 -1.52 -13.24
N ALA A 194 8.09 -2.64 -13.37
CA ALA A 194 7.78 -3.65 -14.39
C ALA A 194 6.34 -4.20 -14.29
N MET A 195 5.84 -4.42 -13.07
CA MET A 195 4.45 -4.82 -12.84
C MET A 195 3.46 -3.73 -13.27
N ASP A 196 3.70 -2.47 -12.88
CA ASP A 196 2.83 -1.35 -13.23
C ASP A 196 2.78 -1.14 -14.75
N GLN A 197 3.92 -1.24 -15.44
CA GLN A 197 3.98 -1.19 -16.90
C GLN A 197 3.16 -2.31 -17.54
N GLN A 198 3.31 -3.54 -17.03
CA GLN A 198 2.56 -4.70 -17.53
C GLN A 198 1.05 -4.51 -17.35
N CYS A 199 0.61 -3.95 -16.22
CA CYS A 199 -0.79 -3.61 -15.98
C CYS A 199 -1.34 -2.65 -17.04
N PHE A 200 -0.62 -1.59 -17.38
CA PHE A 200 -1.08 -0.67 -18.42
C PHE A 200 -1.04 -1.31 -19.82
N HIS A 201 -0.06 -2.16 -20.14
CA HIS A 201 -0.08 -2.94 -21.39
C HIS A 201 -1.25 -3.94 -21.47
N ASN A 202 -1.62 -4.56 -20.35
CA ASN A 202 -2.80 -5.41 -20.27
C ASN A 202 -4.08 -4.61 -20.52
N ALA A 203 -4.18 -3.39 -19.95
CA ALA A 203 -5.31 -2.50 -20.20
C ALA A 203 -5.45 -2.11 -21.69
N THR A 204 -4.34 -1.88 -22.40
CA THR A 204 -4.34 -1.73 -23.87
C THR A 204 -4.96 -2.95 -24.55
N THR A 205 -4.58 -4.15 -24.10
CA THR A 205 -5.08 -5.41 -24.67
C THR A 205 -6.58 -5.56 -24.45
N VAL A 206 -7.07 -5.29 -23.24
CA VAL A 206 -8.49 -5.32 -22.89
C VAL A 206 -9.30 -4.39 -23.81
N ASP A 207 -8.88 -3.13 -23.93
CA ASP A 207 -9.62 -2.14 -24.72
C ASP A 207 -9.56 -2.45 -26.23
N LYS A 208 -8.40 -2.83 -26.77
CA LYS A 208 -8.25 -3.13 -28.21
C LYS A 208 -8.97 -4.41 -28.64
N GLN A 209 -9.06 -5.41 -27.76
CA GLN A 209 -9.66 -6.70 -28.08
C GLN A 209 -11.11 -6.83 -27.58
N GLY A 210 -11.61 -5.86 -26.82
CA GLY A 210 -12.96 -5.90 -26.24
C GLY A 210 -13.13 -7.04 -25.23
N LEU A 211 -12.09 -7.30 -24.42
CA LEU A 211 -12.15 -8.28 -23.34
C LEU A 211 -12.96 -7.74 -22.16
N ASP A 212 -13.30 -8.60 -21.20
CA ASP A 212 -13.97 -8.18 -19.97
C ASP A 212 -13.08 -7.25 -19.15
N PRO A 213 -13.45 -5.97 -18.94
CA PRO A 213 -12.62 -5.01 -18.23
C PRO A 213 -12.58 -5.24 -16.72
N SER A 214 -13.45 -6.10 -16.17
CA SER A 214 -13.50 -6.38 -14.74
C SER A 214 -12.51 -7.45 -14.28
N VAL A 215 -11.83 -8.13 -15.21
CA VAL A 215 -10.92 -9.25 -14.92
C VAL A 215 -9.48 -8.80 -15.11
N LEU A 216 -8.63 -9.09 -14.11
CA LEU A 216 -7.17 -8.92 -14.24
C LEU A 216 -6.61 -9.94 -15.22
N ILE A 217 -5.77 -9.49 -16.15
CA ILE A 217 -4.96 -10.38 -16.97
C ILE A 217 -3.75 -10.85 -16.16
N ILE A 218 -3.98 -11.84 -15.30
CA ILE A 218 -2.92 -12.47 -14.52
C ILE A 218 -2.13 -13.36 -15.48
N SER A 219 -0.95 -12.90 -15.89
CA SER A 219 0.01 -13.76 -16.54
C SER A 219 0.42 -14.82 -15.52
N SER A 220 -0.01 -16.07 -15.69
CA SER A 220 0.57 -17.18 -14.95
C SER A 220 2.07 -17.14 -15.18
N ARG A 221 2.84 -16.80 -14.14
CA ARG A 221 4.29 -16.98 -14.17
C ARG A 221 4.50 -18.49 -14.36
N GLY A 222 4.80 -18.89 -15.59
CA GLY A 222 5.27 -20.24 -15.91
C GLY A 222 6.66 -20.49 -15.33
#